data_AF-A0A7S2RYT9-F1
#
_entry.id   AF-A0A7S2RYT9-F1
#
_cell.length_a   1.000
_cell.length_b   1.000
_cell.length_c   1.000
_cell.angle_alpha   90.00
_cell.angle_beta   90.00
_cell.angle_gamma   90.00
#
_symmetry.space_group_name_H-M   'P 1'
#
loop_
_entity.id
_entity.type
_entity.pdbx_description
1 polymer ?
#
loop_
_entity_poly.entity_id
_entity_poly.type
_entity_poly.pdbx_seq_one_letter_code
_entity_poly.pdbx_strand_id
1 'polypeptide(L)'
;TGEDALELAAVIDEIWPLQLVDLKDMEQMKVLYQLLSHLPHVVEHYLDSFIFPETCAHQGLKLSACGQELGGSLLFDRRLGFSGTPSDLLPVELGRCQYEKGSDGKMLHFLTSPAIMSALLMDMSWTVESLLMAIATGGYNALIDTGALITGFTNYEVAAFLLDHGLDGMEGVVFLDERDRK
;
A
#
# COMPACT_ATOMS: atom_id res chain seq x y z
N THR A 1 -7.85 22.64 -25.32
CA THR A 1 -8.48 22.94 -26.63
C THR A 1 -7.58 23.90 -27.39
N GLY A 2 -7.67 24.01 -28.73
CA GLY A 2 -6.76 24.89 -29.51
C GLY A 2 -6.84 26.38 -29.13
N GLU A 3 -7.92 26.81 -28.48
CA GLU A 3 -8.11 28.16 -27.93
C GLU A 3 -7.29 28.42 -26.66
N ASP A 4 -7.23 27.46 -25.71
CA ASP A 4 -6.48 27.62 -24.45
C ASP A 4 -4.98 27.84 -24.69
N ALA A 5 -4.43 27.21 -25.75
CA ALA A 5 -3.01 27.33 -26.10
C ALA A 5 -2.66 28.71 -26.70
N LEU A 6 -3.63 29.36 -27.38
CA LEU A 6 -3.49 30.71 -27.94
C LEU A 6 -3.65 31.77 -26.85
N GLU A 7 -4.57 31.56 -25.90
CA GLU A 7 -4.73 32.42 -24.72
C GLU A 7 -3.49 32.37 -23.81
N LEU A 8 -2.95 31.17 -23.55
CA LEU A 8 -1.75 31.01 -22.73
C LEU A 8 -0.52 31.67 -23.36
N ALA A 9 -0.39 31.62 -24.69
CA ALA A 9 0.72 32.26 -25.40
C ALA A 9 0.68 33.80 -25.30
N ALA A 10 -0.50 34.41 -25.35
CA ALA A 10 -0.66 35.85 -25.16
C ALA A 10 -0.31 36.28 -23.72
N VAL A 11 -0.65 35.45 -22.73
CA VAL A 11 -0.32 35.70 -21.31
C VAL A 11 1.17 35.58 -21.03
N ILE A 12 1.91 34.72 -21.76
CA ILE A 12 3.36 34.53 -21.57
C ILE A 12 4.16 35.81 -21.90
N ASP A 13 3.73 36.60 -22.88
CA ASP A 13 4.38 37.88 -23.22
C ASP A 13 4.16 38.97 -22.15
N GLU A 14 3.21 38.76 -21.24
CA GLU A 14 2.94 39.64 -20.09
C GLU A 14 3.65 39.17 -18.80
N ILE A 15 4.44 38.09 -18.85
CA ILE A 15 5.12 37.55 -17.66
C ILE A 15 6.40 38.34 -17.36
N TRP A 16 6.45 38.91 -16.17
CA TRP A 16 7.65 39.55 -15.64
C TRP A 16 8.69 38.51 -15.17
N PRO A 17 10.00 38.81 -15.32
CA PRO A 17 11.03 38.08 -14.59
C PRO A 17 10.72 38.02 -13.10
N LEU A 18 10.98 36.88 -12.46
CA LEU A 18 10.61 36.62 -11.06
C LEU A 18 11.06 37.74 -10.10
N GLN A 19 12.21 38.36 -10.36
CA GLN A 19 12.78 39.43 -9.54
C GLN A 19 11.99 40.76 -9.63
N LEU A 20 11.16 40.92 -10.66
CA LEU A 20 10.36 42.12 -10.92
C LEU A 20 8.89 41.94 -10.54
N VAL A 21 8.50 40.74 -10.08
CA VAL A 21 7.14 40.48 -9.60
C VAL A 21 6.90 41.24 -8.29
N ASP A 22 5.91 42.13 -8.30
CA ASP A 22 5.44 42.81 -7.09
C ASP A 22 4.18 42.12 -6.55
N LEU A 23 4.31 41.49 -5.39
CA LEU A 23 3.21 40.79 -4.72
C LEU A 23 2.08 41.74 -4.25
N LYS A 24 2.30 43.06 -4.26
CA LYS A 24 1.29 44.07 -3.92
C LYS A 24 0.53 44.57 -5.15
N ASP A 25 0.99 44.25 -6.35
CA ASP A 25 0.34 44.62 -7.59
C ASP A 25 -0.72 43.58 -7.95
N MET A 26 -1.99 43.95 -7.81
CA MET A 26 -3.12 43.06 -8.03
C MET A 26 -3.26 42.61 -9.49
N GLU A 27 -2.81 43.40 -10.46
CA GLU A 27 -2.88 43.03 -11.87
C GLU A 27 -1.84 41.94 -12.17
N GLN A 28 -0.61 42.09 -11.66
CA GLN A 28 0.42 41.03 -11.77
C GLN A 28 -0.02 39.75 -11.07
N MET A 29 -0.58 39.86 -9.86
CA MET A 29 -1.04 38.71 -9.10
C MET A 29 -2.20 37.98 -9.79
N LYS A 30 -3.07 38.68 -10.51
CA LYS A 30 -4.16 38.07 -11.28
C LYS A 30 -3.65 37.21 -12.43
N VAL A 31 -2.65 37.70 -13.16
CA VAL A 31 -1.98 36.96 -14.24
C VAL A 31 -1.30 35.70 -13.68
N LEU A 32 -0.52 35.84 -12.60
CA LEU A 32 0.13 34.71 -11.94
C LEU A 32 -0.88 33.69 -11.41
N TYR A 33 -2.00 34.14 -10.85
CA TYR A 33 -3.05 33.25 -10.37
C TYR A 33 -3.65 32.42 -11.51
N GLN A 34 -3.96 33.02 -12.66
CA GLN A 34 -4.49 32.28 -13.80
C GLN A 34 -3.54 31.18 -14.28
N LEU A 35 -2.23 31.45 -14.29
CA LEU A 35 -1.19 30.49 -14.70
C LEU A 35 -0.97 29.37 -13.67
N LEU A 36 -0.98 29.70 -12.38
CA LEU A 36 -0.53 28.80 -11.32
C LEU A 36 -1.67 28.06 -10.61
N SER A 37 -2.89 28.60 -10.60
CA SER A 37 -4.02 28.08 -9.82
C SER A 37 -4.43 26.64 -10.13
N HIS A 38 -4.15 26.15 -11.34
CA HIS A 38 -4.48 24.80 -11.78
C HIS A 38 -3.29 23.84 -11.76
N LEU A 39 -2.10 24.31 -11.35
CA LEU A 39 -0.92 23.44 -11.25
C LEU A 39 -1.02 22.57 -9.99
N PRO A 40 -0.97 21.22 -10.12
CA PRO A 40 -1.15 20.32 -8.99
C PRO A 40 -0.22 20.61 -7.81
N HIS A 41 1.04 20.94 -8.09
CA HIS A 41 2.07 21.22 -7.08
C HIS A 41 1.79 22.51 -6.30
N VAL A 42 1.23 23.53 -6.96
CA VAL A 42 0.85 24.80 -6.33
C VAL A 42 -0.39 24.60 -5.46
N VAL A 43 -1.38 23.86 -5.97
CA VAL A 43 -2.58 23.49 -5.23
C VAL A 43 -2.23 22.68 -3.99
N GLU A 44 -1.37 21.66 -4.14
CA GLU A 44 -0.89 20.83 -3.03
C GLU A 44 -0.18 21.68 -1.97
N HIS A 45 0.76 22.54 -2.36
CA HIS A 45 1.46 23.42 -1.44
C HIS A 45 0.50 24.39 -0.72
N TYR A 46 -0.45 24.97 -1.45
CA TYR A 46 -1.44 25.87 -0.88
C TYR A 46 -2.34 25.17 0.16
N LEU A 47 -2.82 23.96 -0.18
CA LEU A 47 -3.65 23.17 0.72
C LEU A 47 -2.87 22.76 1.97
N ASP A 48 -1.66 22.25 1.83
CA ASP A 48 -0.88 21.70 2.95
C ASP A 48 -0.28 22.78 3.86
N SER A 49 0.19 23.90 3.30
CA SER A 49 0.87 24.95 4.06
C SER A 49 -0.06 25.99 4.66
N PHE A 50 -1.24 26.22 4.06
CA PHE A 50 -2.14 27.30 4.47
C PHE A 50 -3.52 26.78 4.91
N ILE A 51 -4.21 26.01 4.07
CA ILE A 51 -5.60 25.61 4.34
C ILE A 51 -5.70 24.54 5.41
N PHE A 52 -5.03 23.40 5.24
CA PHE A 52 -5.14 22.26 6.15
C PHE A 52 -4.71 22.57 7.59
N PRO A 53 -3.62 23.32 7.86
CA PRO A 53 -3.29 23.69 9.23
C PRO A 53 -4.41 24.49 9.92
N GLU A 54 -5.11 25.36 9.20
CA GLU A 54 -6.20 26.16 9.73
C GLU A 54 -7.50 25.34 9.86
N THR A 55 -7.86 24.56 8.84
CA THR A 55 -9.14 23.84 8.77
C THR A 55 -9.12 22.44 9.39
N CYS A 56 -7.93 21.86 9.61
CA CYS A 56 -7.77 20.49 10.11
C CYS A 56 -7.17 20.43 11.53
N ALA A 57 -6.78 21.56 12.14
CA ALA A 57 -6.29 21.59 13.52
C ALA A 57 -7.35 21.14 14.55
N HIS A 58 -8.60 21.57 14.36
CA HIS A 58 -9.74 21.20 15.22
C HIS A 58 -10.96 20.85 14.36
N GLN A 59 -11.22 19.56 14.19
CA GLN A 59 -12.46 19.07 13.59
C GLN A 59 -13.28 18.35 14.65
N GLY A 60 -14.59 18.64 14.70
CA GLY A 60 -15.53 17.92 15.57
C GLY A 60 -15.70 16.45 15.19
N LEU A 61 -15.27 16.08 13.97
CA LEU A 61 -15.16 14.73 13.45
C LEU A 61 -13.75 14.56 12.91
N LYS A 62 -12.94 13.69 13.52
CA LYS A 62 -11.66 13.28 12.96
C LYS A 62 -11.91 12.17 11.96
N LEU A 63 -11.54 12.37 10.69
CA LEU A 63 -11.39 11.28 9.75
C LEU A 63 -10.17 10.46 10.19
N SER A 64 -10.42 9.37 10.92
CA SER A 64 -9.39 8.41 11.29
C SER A 64 -9.43 7.28 10.28
N ALA A 65 -8.42 7.19 9.41
CA ALA A 65 -8.33 6.10 8.45
C ALA A 65 -7.90 4.80 9.16
N CYS A 66 -8.82 4.15 9.88
CA CYS A 66 -8.70 2.75 10.23
C CYS A 66 -9.53 1.91 9.25
N GLY A 67 -9.17 0.64 9.04
CA GLY A 67 -9.90 -0.25 8.12
C GLY A 67 -11.39 -0.39 8.46
N GLN A 68 -11.78 -0.10 9.70
CA GLN A 68 -13.16 -0.06 10.15
C GLN A 68 -13.93 1.15 9.61
N GLU A 69 -13.31 2.34 9.50
CA GLU A 69 -13.96 3.51 8.90
C GLU A 69 -14.09 3.39 7.38
N LEU A 70 -13.15 2.69 6.72
CA LEU A 70 -13.27 2.35 5.30
C LEU A 70 -14.51 1.47 5.04
N GLY A 71 -14.85 0.59 5.99
CA GLY A 71 -16.07 -0.20 5.97
C GLY A 71 -17.30 0.53 6.53
N GLY A 72 -17.19 1.78 6.96
CA GLY A 72 -18.29 2.59 7.47
C GLY A 72 -19.18 3.18 6.37
N SER A 73 -20.26 3.86 6.75
CA SER A 73 -21.19 4.51 5.81
C SER A 73 -20.67 5.81 5.21
N LEU A 74 -19.54 6.32 5.71
CA LEU A 74 -18.99 7.62 5.30
C LEU A 74 -18.41 7.60 3.87
N LEU A 75 -17.85 6.46 3.43
CA LEU A 75 -17.17 6.34 2.13
C LEU A 75 -17.97 5.52 1.10
N PHE A 76 -18.71 4.50 1.53
CA PHE A 76 -19.42 3.60 0.62
C PHE A 76 -20.86 3.30 1.10
N ASP A 77 -21.84 3.56 0.23
CA ASP A 77 -23.26 3.28 0.50
C ASP A 77 -23.55 1.77 0.58
N ARG A 78 -22.85 0.96 -0.22
CA ARG A 78 -23.04 -0.49 -0.30
C ARG A 78 -21.78 -1.25 0.10
N ARG A 79 -21.97 -2.28 0.93
CA ARG A 79 -20.94 -3.18 1.43
C ARG A 79 -21.35 -4.60 1.12
N LEU A 80 -20.45 -5.37 0.50
CA LEU A 80 -20.71 -6.76 0.12
C LEU A 80 -20.17 -7.75 1.18
N GLY A 81 -19.18 -7.35 1.95
CA GLY A 81 -18.58 -8.17 3.00
C GLY A 81 -17.29 -7.53 3.52
N PHE A 82 -16.77 -8.08 4.61
CA PHE A 82 -15.48 -7.70 5.19
C PHE A 82 -14.66 -8.99 5.37
N SER A 83 -13.40 -8.96 4.96
CA SER A 83 -12.46 -10.08 5.12
C SER A 83 -11.24 -9.57 5.88
N GLY A 84 -10.88 -10.25 6.95
CA GLY A 84 -9.75 -9.88 7.80
C GLY A 84 -9.47 -10.98 8.83
N THR A 85 -8.38 -10.81 9.58
CA THR A 85 -8.07 -11.65 10.74
C THR A 85 -9.26 -11.63 11.72
N PRO A 86 -9.65 -12.79 12.30
CA PRO A 86 -10.80 -12.90 13.19
C PRO A 86 -10.58 -12.03 14.42
N SER A 87 -11.06 -10.81 14.31
CA SER A 87 -11.07 -9.79 15.34
C SER A 87 -12.45 -9.17 15.27
N ASP A 88 -13.01 -8.81 16.42
CA ASP A 88 -14.33 -8.17 16.49
C ASP A 88 -14.34 -6.73 15.94
N LEU A 89 -13.32 -6.36 15.17
CA LEU A 89 -13.12 -5.06 14.53
C LEU A 89 -13.96 -4.93 13.24
N LEU A 90 -15.24 -5.30 13.30
CA LEU A 90 -16.17 -4.99 12.23
C LEU A 90 -16.71 -3.55 12.39
N PRO A 91 -16.95 -2.82 11.28
CA PRO A 91 -17.76 -1.62 11.29
C PRO A 91 -19.08 -1.87 12.02
N VAL A 92 -19.49 -0.95 12.90
CA VAL A 92 -20.72 -1.10 13.72
C VAL A 92 -21.94 -1.36 12.83
N GLU A 93 -21.94 -0.79 11.64
CA GLU A 93 -22.99 -0.89 10.62
C GLU A 93 -23.11 -2.29 9.99
N LEU A 94 -22.05 -3.11 10.05
CA LEU A 94 -22.07 -4.52 9.61
C LEU A 94 -22.59 -5.46 10.71
N GLY A 95 -22.81 -4.96 11.92
CA GLY A 95 -23.33 -5.73 13.05
C GLY A 95 -22.26 -6.62 13.69
N ARG A 96 -22.69 -7.78 14.20
CA ARG A 96 -21.79 -8.72 14.87
C ARG A 96 -21.15 -9.67 13.86
N CYS A 97 -19.86 -9.92 14.04
CA CYS A 97 -19.16 -10.91 13.23
C CYS A 97 -19.78 -12.29 13.47
N GLN A 98 -20.19 -12.95 12.39
CA GLN A 98 -20.69 -14.31 12.42
C GLN A 98 -19.59 -15.22 11.89
N TYR A 99 -18.91 -15.90 12.81
CA TYR A 99 -17.90 -16.87 12.45
C TYR A 99 -18.56 -18.11 11.86
N GLU A 100 -18.05 -18.59 10.72
CA GLU A 100 -18.50 -19.83 10.13
C GLU A 100 -18.19 -20.99 11.09
N LYS A 101 -19.24 -21.73 11.48
CA LYS A 101 -19.10 -22.84 12.42
C LYS A 101 -18.15 -23.90 11.85
N GLY A 102 -17.08 -24.18 12.58
CA GLY A 102 -16.12 -25.22 12.24
C GLY A 102 -14.97 -24.76 11.34
N SER A 103 -14.90 -23.47 10.97
CA SER A 103 -13.76 -22.92 10.20
C SER A 103 -12.43 -23.19 10.91
N ASP A 104 -12.32 -22.81 12.19
CA ASP A 104 -11.08 -23.03 12.98
C ASP A 104 -10.80 -24.52 13.19
N GLY A 105 -11.84 -25.32 13.38
CA GLY A 105 -11.71 -26.77 13.50
C GLY A 105 -11.15 -27.40 12.22
N LYS A 106 -11.56 -26.89 11.05
CA LYS A 106 -11.04 -27.32 9.74
C LYS A 106 -9.58 -26.91 9.56
N MET A 107 -9.22 -25.68 9.94
CA MET A 107 -7.83 -25.22 9.96
C MET A 107 -6.96 -26.12 10.85
N LEU A 108 -7.36 -26.34 12.11
CA LEU A 108 -6.64 -27.21 13.04
C LEU A 108 -6.55 -28.64 12.53
N HIS A 109 -7.63 -29.18 11.95
CA HIS A 109 -7.62 -30.52 11.35
C HIS A 109 -6.55 -30.66 10.28
N PHE A 110 -6.44 -29.68 9.37
CA PHE A 110 -5.39 -29.71 8.35
C PHE A 110 -4.00 -29.52 8.91
N LEU A 111 -3.81 -28.57 9.84
CA LEU A 111 -2.52 -28.29 10.47
C LEU A 111 -2.00 -29.44 11.34
N THR A 112 -2.89 -30.30 11.83
CA THR A 112 -2.54 -31.45 12.68
C THR A 112 -2.60 -32.80 11.96
N SER A 113 -3.06 -32.84 10.71
CA SER A 113 -3.17 -34.08 9.93
C SER A 113 -1.82 -34.44 9.28
N PRO A 114 -1.17 -35.56 9.66
CA PRO A 114 0.09 -35.99 9.06
C PRO A 114 -0.03 -36.40 7.59
N ALA A 115 -1.25 -36.59 7.08
CA ALA A 115 -1.51 -36.87 5.67
C ALA A 115 -1.43 -35.61 4.79
N ILE A 116 -1.42 -34.42 5.40
CA ILE A 116 -1.49 -33.12 4.71
C ILE A 116 -0.32 -32.23 5.11
N MET A 117 0.07 -32.26 6.39
CA MET A 117 1.16 -31.46 6.93
C MET A 117 2.30 -32.34 7.41
N SER A 118 3.52 -31.87 7.16
CA SER A 118 4.76 -32.43 7.68
C SER A 118 5.60 -31.34 8.32
N ALA A 119 6.35 -31.69 9.35
CA ALA A 119 7.34 -30.80 9.95
C ALA A 119 8.75 -31.33 9.68
N LEU A 120 9.65 -30.44 9.29
CA LEU A 120 11.07 -30.73 9.18
C LEU A 120 11.80 -30.08 10.35
N LEU A 121 12.46 -30.91 11.17
CA LEU A 121 13.31 -30.40 12.25
C LEU A 121 14.69 -30.06 11.66
N MET A 122 15.12 -28.81 11.80
CA MET A 122 16.44 -28.39 11.37
C MET A 122 17.52 -28.73 12.41
N ASP A 123 18.75 -28.91 11.94
CA ASP A 123 19.91 -29.10 12.81
C ASP A 123 20.16 -27.85 13.67
N MET A 124 20.72 -28.02 14.87
CA MET A 124 21.01 -26.89 15.77
C MET A 124 22.04 -25.91 15.18
N SER A 125 22.83 -26.34 14.20
CA SER A 125 23.81 -25.53 13.45
C SER A 125 23.26 -24.98 12.12
N TRP A 126 21.93 -24.97 11.94
CA TRP A 126 21.34 -24.42 10.73
C TRP A 126 21.75 -22.97 10.48
N THR A 127 21.92 -22.65 9.21
CA THR A 127 22.02 -21.27 8.71
C THR A 127 20.86 -20.97 7.77
N VAL A 128 20.64 -19.69 7.52
CA VAL A 128 19.64 -19.21 6.57
C VAL A 128 19.83 -19.84 5.19
N GLU A 129 21.07 -19.88 4.71
CA GLU A 129 21.42 -20.49 3.43
C GLU A 129 21.16 -21.99 3.43
N SER A 130 21.43 -22.69 4.53
CA SER A 130 21.13 -24.12 4.64
C SER A 130 19.62 -24.41 4.60
N LEU A 131 18.80 -23.53 5.18
CA LEU A 131 17.35 -23.59 5.12
C LEU A 131 16.86 -23.31 3.68
N LEU A 132 17.36 -22.25 3.05
CA LEU A 132 17.00 -21.91 1.68
C LEU A 132 17.42 -22.99 0.68
N MET A 133 18.55 -23.65 0.88
CA MET A 133 18.98 -24.80 0.08
C MET A 133 18.03 -26.00 0.23
N ALA A 134 17.58 -26.30 1.45
CA ALA A 134 16.59 -27.36 1.69
C ALA A 134 15.25 -27.04 1.02
N ILE A 135 14.86 -25.76 0.99
CA ILE A 135 13.65 -25.30 0.31
C ILE A 135 13.80 -25.42 -1.21
N ALA A 136 14.91 -24.92 -1.78
CA ALA A 136 15.14 -24.90 -3.22
C ALA A 136 15.11 -26.30 -3.85
N THR A 137 15.51 -27.31 -3.09
CA THR A 137 15.57 -28.72 -3.52
C THR A 137 14.37 -29.55 -3.05
N GLY A 138 13.52 -29.01 -2.16
CA GLY A 138 12.42 -29.72 -1.51
C GLY A 138 11.13 -29.83 -2.31
N GLY A 139 11.06 -29.22 -3.50
CA GLY A 139 9.86 -29.27 -4.36
C GLY A 139 8.68 -28.44 -3.84
N TYR A 140 8.93 -27.41 -3.03
CA TYR A 140 7.88 -26.54 -2.49
C TYR A 140 7.44 -25.49 -3.52
N ASN A 141 6.13 -25.27 -3.65
CA ASN A 141 5.57 -24.33 -4.63
C ASN A 141 5.28 -22.93 -4.07
N ALA A 142 5.24 -22.79 -2.74
CA ALA A 142 4.90 -21.54 -2.09
C ALA A 142 5.62 -21.43 -0.74
N LEU A 143 6.04 -20.21 -0.43
CA LEU A 143 6.69 -19.81 0.80
C LEU A 143 5.81 -18.74 1.43
N ILE A 144 5.27 -19.02 2.60
CA ILE A 144 4.32 -18.16 3.31
C ILE A 144 4.92 -17.83 4.66
N ASP A 145 4.80 -16.57 5.08
CA ASP A 145 5.35 -16.06 6.34
C ASP A 145 6.84 -16.39 6.53
N THR A 146 7.59 -16.48 5.43
CA THR A 146 9.05 -16.45 5.43
C THR A 146 9.49 -15.02 5.75
N GLY A 147 9.20 -14.56 6.96
CA GLY A 147 9.48 -13.20 7.35
C GLY A 147 10.95 -12.90 7.09
N ALA A 148 11.23 -11.69 6.57
CA ALA A 148 12.59 -11.12 6.55
C ALA A 148 13.30 -11.24 7.92
N LEU A 149 12.52 -11.41 9.00
CA LEU A 149 12.96 -11.65 10.37
C LEU A 149 13.68 -12.97 10.63
N ILE A 150 13.42 -14.05 9.88
CA ILE A 150 14.07 -15.36 10.12
C ILE A 150 15.39 -15.45 9.35
N THR A 151 15.45 -14.85 8.16
CA THR A 151 16.57 -14.98 7.24
C THR A 151 17.51 -13.77 7.28
N GLY A 152 17.02 -12.58 7.62
CA GLY A 152 17.75 -11.33 7.36
C GLY A 152 17.82 -10.96 5.87
N PHE A 153 17.13 -11.71 5.01
CA PHE A 153 17.09 -11.51 3.55
C PHE A 153 15.77 -10.83 3.18
N THR A 154 15.83 -9.97 2.19
CA THR A 154 14.65 -9.45 1.49
C THR A 154 13.99 -10.56 0.66
N ASN A 155 12.70 -10.38 0.34
CA ASN A 155 11.98 -11.32 -0.53
C ASN A 155 12.66 -11.49 -1.90
N TYR A 156 13.26 -10.41 -2.42
CA TYR A 156 14.06 -10.46 -3.65
C TYR A 156 15.31 -11.33 -3.50
N GLU A 157 16.08 -11.15 -2.42
CA GLU A 157 17.29 -11.95 -2.18
C GLU A 157 16.97 -13.43 -1.98
N VAL A 158 15.85 -13.74 -1.30
CA VAL A 158 15.34 -15.12 -1.21
C VAL A 158 14.99 -15.66 -2.60
N ALA A 159 14.22 -14.92 -3.39
CA ALA A 159 13.83 -15.36 -4.73
C ALA A 159 15.04 -15.60 -5.64
N ALA A 160 16.03 -14.70 -5.62
CA ALA A 160 17.28 -14.84 -6.35
C ALA A 160 18.07 -16.08 -5.88
N PHE A 161 18.20 -16.27 -4.56
CA PHE A 161 18.89 -17.43 -4.01
C PHE A 161 18.24 -18.75 -4.45
N LEU A 162 16.92 -18.84 -4.42
CA LEU A 162 16.20 -20.06 -4.83
C LEU A 162 16.37 -20.37 -6.31
N LEU A 163 16.36 -19.35 -7.17
CA LEU A 163 16.61 -19.48 -8.62
C LEU A 163 18.03 -19.96 -8.92
N ASP A 164 19.02 -19.50 -8.17
CA ASP A 164 20.42 -19.85 -8.38
C ASP A 164 20.76 -21.28 -7.92
N HIS A 165 20.01 -21.81 -6.94
CA HIS A 165 20.37 -23.05 -6.23
C HIS A 165 19.39 -24.22 -6.40
N GLY A 166 18.24 -24.04 -7.06
CA GLY A 166 17.29 -25.12 -7.28
C GLY A 166 16.06 -24.72 -8.09
N LEU A 167 14.89 -25.21 -7.65
CA LEU A 167 13.58 -25.05 -8.32
C LEU A 167 13.48 -25.76 -9.68
N ASP A 168 14.04 -26.96 -9.79
CA ASP A 168 13.95 -27.80 -10.98
C ASP A 168 12.49 -27.95 -11.44
N GLY A 169 12.22 -27.55 -12.68
CA GLY A 169 10.89 -27.59 -13.27
C GLY A 169 10.04 -26.33 -13.03
N MET A 170 10.59 -25.28 -12.42
CA MET A 170 9.96 -23.96 -12.36
C MET A 170 10.64 -22.98 -13.33
N GLU A 171 9.85 -22.16 -14.02
CA GLU A 171 10.36 -21.16 -14.97
C GLU A 171 10.79 -19.83 -14.31
N GLY A 172 10.42 -19.65 -13.04
CA GLY A 172 10.71 -18.41 -12.32
C GLY A 172 10.14 -18.41 -10.90
N VAL A 173 10.52 -17.40 -10.13
CA VAL A 173 9.98 -17.12 -8.79
C VAL A 173 9.25 -15.79 -8.83
N VAL A 174 8.05 -15.77 -8.26
CA VAL A 174 7.30 -14.54 -8.02
C VAL A 174 7.34 -14.27 -6.53
N PHE A 175 7.72 -13.05 -6.16
CA PHE A 175 7.65 -12.58 -4.78
C PHE A 175 6.76 -11.34 -4.69
N LEU A 176 6.24 -11.05 -3.50
CA LEU A 176 5.52 -9.80 -3.24
C LEU A 176 6.49 -8.83 -2.56
N ASP A 177 6.61 -7.62 -3.09
CA ASP A 177 7.41 -6.56 -2.48
C ASP A 177 6.69 -5.95 -1.26
N GLU A 178 7.37 -5.04 -0.56
CA GLU A 178 6.83 -4.34 0.62
C GLU A 178 5.56 -3.52 0.34
N ARG A 179 5.15 -3.39 -0.93
CA ARG A 179 3.96 -2.69 -1.38
C ARG A 179 2.92 -3.63 -1.99
N ASP A 180 3.03 -4.94 -1.73
CA ASP A 180 2.18 -6.00 -2.27
C ASP A 180 2.17 -6.09 -3.81
N ARG A 181 3.25 -5.67 -4.47
CA ARG A 181 3.40 -5.80 -5.93
C ARG A 181 4.18 -7.05 -6.26
N LYS A 182 3.78 -7.72 -7.34
CA LYS A 182 4.50 -8.83 -7.94
C LYS A 182 5.72 -8.36 -8.71
#